data_AF-A0A2E7N0H4-F1
#
_entry.id   AF-A0A2E7N0H4-F1
#
_cell.length_a   1.000
_cell.length_b   1.000
_cell.length_c   1.000
_cell.angle_alpha   90.00
_cell.angle_beta   90.00
_cell.angle_gamma   90.00
#
_symmetry.space_group_name_H-M   'P 1'
#
loop_
_entity.id
_entity.type
_entity.pdbx_description
1 polymer ?
#
loop_
_entity_poly.entity_id
_entity_poly.type
_entity_poly.pdbx_seq_one_letter_code
_entity_poly.pdbx_strand_id
1 'polypeptide(L)'
;KVANSEKEIERITEEIRRIKNDNKKFDEAKKLENTWKELWQSIDRDLPTALLDKQELDSRLESVRSDLLQRKSELENAAKENERRTKHNTRIQVIQEQTNAFLLELAEFQDVLTKQDALLSNLEILKKSFSTNGLLAYKIENLVKELEELANTYLAELSDGRFTLEFVVSNDKLNVQVEDDGKIVDILALSSGELARVNTATLIAIRKLMSSISKSRLNILFLDEVIAVLDDTGREKLVEVLLNEDLNTYIVSHGWTHPLLDKKEVVKKENISRLE
;
A
#
# COMPACT_ATOMS: atom_id res chain seq x y z
N LYS A 1 -136.49 3.71 -54.52
CA LYS A 1 -135.06 3.89 -54.17
C LYS A 1 -134.76 3.78 -52.67
N VAL A 2 -135.75 3.55 -51.77
CA VAL A 2 -135.52 3.45 -50.30
C VAL A 2 -135.45 1.99 -49.80
N ALA A 3 -136.24 1.07 -50.37
CA ALA A 3 -136.31 -0.33 -49.91
C ALA A 3 -135.07 -1.21 -50.20
N ASN A 4 -134.16 -0.78 -51.08
CA ASN A 4 -132.93 -1.56 -51.38
C ASN A 4 -131.79 -1.22 -50.41
N SER A 5 -131.83 -0.05 -49.79
CA SER A 5 -130.82 0.39 -48.82
C SER A 5 -131.05 -0.22 -47.44
N GLU A 6 -132.30 -0.47 -47.05
CA GLU A 6 -132.64 -1.12 -45.78
C GLU A 6 -132.19 -2.59 -45.73
N LYS A 7 -132.35 -3.35 -46.83
CA LYS A 7 -131.85 -4.74 -46.91
C LYS A 7 -130.32 -4.84 -46.87
N GLU A 8 -129.61 -3.88 -47.46
CA GLU A 8 -128.15 -3.87 -47.42
C GLU A 8 -127.65 -3.48 -46.01
N ILE A 9 -128.33 -2.56 -45.32
CA ILE A 9 -128.04 -2.20 -43.93
C ILE A 9 -128.28 -3.40 -43.00
N GLU A 10 -129.37 -4.14 -43.19
CA GLU A 10 -129.70 -5.32 -42.37
C GLU A 10 -128.66 -6.44 -42.57
N ARG A 11 -128.23 -6.70 -43.81
CA ARG A 11 -127.17 -7.66 -44.13
C ARG A 11 -125.82 -7.24 -43.53
N ILE A 12 -125.45 -5.96 -43.65
CA ILE A 12 -124.23 -5.42 -43.05
C ILE A 12 -124.29 -5.49 -41.52
N THR A 13 -125.47 -5.31 -40.91
CA THR A 13 -125.65 -5.39 -39.46
C THR A 13 -125.52 -6.82 -38.94
N GLU A 14 -126.03 -7.81 -39.67
CA GLU A 14 -125.82 -9.24 -39.36
C GLU A 14 -124.36 -9.65 -39.54
N GLU A 15 -123.70 -9.15 -40.58
CA GLU A 15 -122.28 -9.42 -40.85
C GLU A 15 -121.38 -8.79 -39.77
N ILE A 16 -121.69 -7.57 -39.31
CA ILE A 16 -121.04 -6.93 -38.16
C ILE A 16 -121.28 -7.71 -36.87
N ARG A 17 -122.48 -8.26 -36.64
CA ARG A 17 -122.75 -9.12 -35.47
C ARG A 17 -121.94 -10.42 -35.53
N ARG A 18 -121.80 -11.01 -36.71
CA ARG A 18 -120.99 -12.22 -36.93
C ARG A 18 -119.52 -11.95 -36.64
N ILE A 19 -118.98 -10.88 -37.23
CA ILE A 19 -117.59 -10.44 -37.02
C ILE A 19 -117.33 -10.10 -35.56
N LYS A 20 -118.28 -9.45 -34.85
CA LYS A 20 -118.15 -9.20 -33.41
C LYS A 20 -118.12 -10.49 -32.58
N ASN A 21 -118.90 -11.50 -32.96
CA ASN A 21 -118.92 -12.77 -32.25
C ASN A 21 -117.63 -13.57 -32.51
N ASP A 22 -117.13 -13.54 -33.75
CA ASP A 22 -115.88 -14.21 -34.12
C ASP A 22 -114.66 -13.51 -33.50
N ASN A 23 -114.65 -12.18 -33.44
CA ASN A 23 -113.63 -11.43 -32.69
C ASN A 23 -113.66 -11.75 -31.20
N LYS A 24 -114.85 -11.92 -30.60
CA LYS A 24 -114.96 -12.32 -29.19
C LYS A 24 -114.38 -13.72 -28.95
N LYS A 25 -114.66 -14.68 -29.84
CA LYS A 25 -114.06 -16.02 -29.79
C LYS A 25 -112.54 -15.98 -29.99
N PHE A 26 -112.05 -15.10 -30.87
CA PHE A 26 -110.62 -14.92 -31.09
C PHE A 26 -109.93 -14.32 -29.85
N ASP A 27 -110.55 -13.34 -29.19
CA ASP A 27 -110.05 -12.77 -27.94
C ASP A 27 -110.04 -13.80 -26.80
N GLU A 28 -111.07 -14.65 -26.71
CA GLU A 28 -111.12 -15.76 -25.75
C GLU A 28 -110.03 -16.79 -26.02
N ALA A 29 -109.82 -17.18 -27.28
CA ALA A 29 -108.74 -18.09 -27.67
C ALA A 29 -107.36 -17.50 -27.40
N LYS A 30 -107.17 -16.20 -27.66
CA LYS A 30 -105.91 -15.48 -27.42
C LYS A 30 -105.62 -15.33 -25.93
N LYS A 31 -106.66 -15.13 -25.10
CA LYS A 31 -106.53 -15.18 -23.64
C LYS A 31 -106.11 -16.57 -23.17
N LEU A 32 -106.74 -17.62 -23.69
CA LEU A 32 -106.41 -19.00 -23.34
C LEU A 32 -104.96 -19.34 -23.71
N GLU A 33 -104.53 -18.93 -24.91
CA GLU A 33 -103.15 -19.09 -25.38
C GLU A 33 -102.16 -18.35 -24.49
N ASN A 34 -102.47 -17.11 -24.08
CA ASN A 34 -101.62 -16.35 -23.17
C ASN A 34 -101.55 -17.01 -21.78
N THR A 35 -102.68 -17.45 -21.22
CA THR A 35 -102.66 -18.17 -19.94
C THR A 35 -101.88 -19.48 -20.03
N TRP A 36 -101.95 -20.20 -21.16
CA TRP A 36 -101.15 -21.41 -21.36
C TRP A 36 -99.66 -21.08 -21.47
N LYS A 37 -99.28 -20.01 -22.19
CA LYS A 37 -97.88 -19.55 -22.28
C LYS A 37 -97.33 -19.09 -20.93
N GLU A 38 -98.12 -18.38 -20.13
CA GLU A 38 -97.76 -17.98 -18.77
C GLU A 38 -97.59 -19.19 -17.86
N LEU A 39 -98.52 -20.15 -17.90
CA LEU A 39 -98.42 -21.39 -17.15
C LEU A 39 -97.19 -22.21 -17.57
N TRP A 40 -96.93 -22.28 -18.87
CA TRP A 40 -95.80 -23.02 -19.43
C TRP A 40 -94.45 -22.38 -19.09
N GLN A 41 -94.37 -21.04 -19.07
CA GLN A 41 -93.17 -20.33 -18.60
C GLN A 41 -92.96 -20.44 -17.09
N SER A 42 -94.02 -20.62 -16.30
CA SER A 42 -93.91 -20.83 -14.85
C SER A 42 -93.42 -22.23 -14.46
N ILE A 43 -93.39 -23.17 -15.42
CA ILE A 43 -92.85 -24.51 -15.18
C ILE A 43 -91.32 -24.42 -15.27
N ASP A 44 -90.70 -24.35 -14.10
CA ASP A 44 -89.25 -24.39 -13.94
C ASP A 44 -88.74 -25.81 -14.27
N ARG A 45 -88.04 -25.91 -15.40
CA ARG A 45 -87.49 -27.17 -15.94
C ARG A 45 -86.13 -27.53 -15.37
N ASP A 46 -85.53 -26.64 -14.58
CA ASP A 46 -84.25 -26.89 -13.92
C ASP A 46 -84.43 -27.51 -12.52
N LEU A 47 -85.67 -27.78 -12.09
CA LEU A 47 -85.92 -28.55 -10.88
C LEU A 47 -85.42 -29.99 -11.06
N PRO A 48 -84.50 -30.45 -10.19
CA PRO A 48 -84.03 -31.83 -10.21
C PRO A 48 -85.20 -32.80 -10.09
N THR A 49 -85.37 -33.68 -11.07
CA THR A 49 -86.41 -34.72 -11.08
C THR A 49 -86.09 -35.88 -10.13
N ALA A 50 -84.84 -35.93 -9.63
CA ALA A 50 -84.40 -36.85 -8.59
C ALA A 50 -84.65 -36.23 -7.21
N LEU A 51 -85.38 -36.94 -6.35
CA LEU A 51 -85.50 -36.59 -4.93
C LEU A 51 -84.09 -36.49 -4.33
N LEU A 52 -83.78 -35.38 -3.66
CA LEU A 52 -82.53 -35.22 -2.91
C LEU A 52 -82.39 -36.40 -1.94
N ASP A 53 -81.43 -37.29 -2.20
CA ASP A 53 -81.10 -38.35 -1.27
C ASP A 53 -80.24 -37.76 -0.16
N LYS A 54 -80.83 -37.70 1.03
CA LYS A 54 -80.17 -37.24 2.25
C LYS A 54 -78.86 -38.02 2.49
N GLN A 55 -78.84 -39.31 2.18
CA GLN A 55 -77.65 -40.16 2.39
C GLN A 55 -76.51 -39.79 1.44
N GLU A 56 -76.81 -39.47 0.18
CA GLU A 56 -75.79 -39.06 -0.79
C GLU A 56 -75.19 -37.69 -0.42
N LEU A 57 -76.03 -36.73 -0.02
CA LEU A 57 -75.56 -35.41 0.42
C LEU A 57 -74.74 -35.48 1.71
N ASP A 58 -75.15 -36.30 2.67
CA ASP A 58 -74.39 -36.53 3.91
C ASP A 58 -73.03 -37.18 3.58
N SER A 59 -72.96 -38.14 2.66
CA SER A 59 -71.69 -38.76 2.22
C SER A 59 -70.75 -37.78 1.52
N ARG A 60 -71.28 -36.91 0.64
CA ARG A 60 -70.49 -35.86 -0.02
C ARG A 60 -70.01 -34.83 1.00
N LEU A 61 -70.86 -34.44 1.94
CA LEU A 61 -70.50 -33.52 3.02
C LEU A 61 -69.38 -34.10 3.89
N GLU A 62 -69.43 -35.39 4.23
CA GLU A 62 -68.35 -36.07 4.95
C GLU A 62 -67.06 -36.12 4.15
N SER A 63 -67.11 -36.45 2.86
CA SER A 63 -65.91 -36.46 2.00
C SER A 63 -65.26 -35.08 1.91
N VAL A 64 -66.04 -34.03 1.68
CA VAL A 64 -65.54 -32.65 1.60
C VAL A 64 -64.99 -32.19 2.94
N ARG A 65 -65.60 -32.58 4.07
CA ARG A 65 -65.07 -32.30 5.42
C ARG A 65 -63.74 -33.00 5.66
N SER A 66 -63.62 -34.26 5.25
CA SER A 66 -62.37 -35.03 5.34
C SER A 66 -61.26 -34.39 4.51
N ASP A 67 -61.55 -34.03 3.26
CA ASP A 67 -60.60 -33.35 2.38
C ASP A 67 -60.19 -32.00 2.96
N LEU A 68 -61.14 -31.22 3.49
CA LEU A 68 -60.86 -29.94 4.12
C LEU A 68 -59.96 -30.10 5.35
N LEU A 69 -60.19 -31.12 6.18
CA LEU A 69 -59.33 -31.46 7.32
C LEU A 69 -57.92 -31.86 6.87
N GLN A 70 -57.81 -32.70 5.83
CA GLN A 70 -56.52 -33.10 5.28
C GLN A 70 -55.75 -31.89 4.73
N ARG A 71 -56.40 -31.03 3.93
CA ARG A 71 -55.78 -29.83 3.37
C ARG A 71 -55.38 -28.83 4.45
N LYS A 72 -56.15 -28.70 5.53
CA LYS A 72 -55.76 -27.89 6.70
C LYS A 72 -54.50 -28.43 7.38
N SER A 73 -54.41 -29.74 7.56
CA SER A 73 -53.23 -30.39 8.14
C SER A 73 -51.98 -30.22 7.25
N GLU A 74 -52.14 -30.39 5.93
CA GLU A 74 -51.06 -30.13 4.96
C GLU A 74 -50.60 -28.67 4.99
N LEU A 75 -51.54 -27.71 5.06
CA LEU A 75 -51.23 -26.29 5.18
C LEU A 75 -50.46 -25.98 6.48
N GLU A 76 -50.86 -26.56 7.61
CA GLU A 76 -50.18 -26.37 8.88
C GLU A 76 -48.76 -26.93 8.88
N ASN A 77 -48.56 -28.12 8.30
CA ASN A 77 -47.24 -28.73 8.14
C ASN A 77 -46.34 -27.90 7.22
N ALA A 78 -46.88 -27.42 6.10
CA ALA A 78 -46.16 -26.54 5.18
C ALA A 78 -45.79 -25.20 5.84
N ALA A 79 -46.68 -24.63 6.66
CA ALA A 79 -46.42 -23.41 7.41
C ALA A 79 -45.28 -23.59 8.43
N LYS A 80 -45.30 -24.68 9.20
CA LYS A 80 -44.22 -25.02 10.17
C LYS A 80 -42.87 -25.20 9.48
N GLU A 81 -42.84 -25.92 8.36
CA GLU A 81 -41.62 -26.11 7.60
C GLU A 81 -41.10 -24.80 6.98
N ASN A 82 -41.98 -23.94 6.47
CA ASN A 82 -41.60 -22.61 6.00
C ASN A 82 -41.03 -21.73 7.12
N GLU A 83 -41.61 -21.77 8.32
CA GLU A 83 -41.06 -21.04 9.47
C GLU A 83 -39.65 -21.52 9.82
N ARG A 84 -39.44 -22.85 9.84
CA ARG A 84 -38.12 -23.45 10.09
C ARG A 84 -37.10 -23.03 9.03
N ARG A 85 -37.48 -23.08 7.75
CA ARG A 85 -36.61 -22.66 6.63
C ARG A 85 -36.29 -21.18 6.68
N THR A 86 -37.27 -20.35 7.02
CA THR A 86 -37.07 -18.89 7.13
C THR A 86 -36.04 -18.59 8.22
N LYS A 87 -36.17 -19.19 9.42
CA LYS A 87 -35.17 -19.04 10.50
C LYS A 87 -33.76 -19.48 10.07
N HIS A 88 -33.67 -20.60 9.34
CA HIS A 88 -32.39 -21.09 8.84
C HIS A 88 -31.77 -20.14 7.80
N ASN A 89 -32.57 -19.67 6.84
CA ASN A 89 -32.13 -18.73 5.81
C ASN A 89 -31.67 -17.40 6.42
N THR A 90 -32.40 -16.87 7.41
CA THR A 90 -31.98 -15.66 8.14
C THR A 90 -30.63 -15.88 8.83
N ARG A 91 -30.41 -17.05 9.44
CA ARG A 91 -29.12 -17.36 10.07
C ARG A 91 -27.98 -17.44 9.04
N ILE A 92 -28.23 -18.06 7.89
CA ILE A 92 -27.25 -18.10 6.78
C ILE A 92 -26.94 -16.68 6.32
N GLN A 93 -27.96 -15.84 6.12
CA GLN A 93 -27.79 -14.47 5.65
C GLN A 93 -26.91 -13.66 6.62
N VAL A 94 -27.16 -13.75 7.92
CA VAL A 94 -26.32 -13.08 8.94
C VAL A 94 -24.86 -13.54 8.87
N ILE A 95 -24.63 -14.86 8.73
CA ILE A 95 -23.27 -15.41 8.61
C ILE A 95 -22.60 -14.91 7.32
N GLN A 96 -23.33 -14.84 6.21
CA GLN A 96 -22.82 -14.34 4.93
C GLN A 96 -22.45 -12.85 5.03
N GLU A 97 -23.30 -12.03 5.64
CA GLU A 97 -23.02 -10.61 5.86
C GLU A 97 -21.78 -10.41 6.75
N GLN A 98 -21.66 -11.16 7.84
CA GLN A 98 -20.46 -11.14 8.69
C GLN A 98 -19.20 -11.61 7.95
N THR A 99 -19.31 -12.68 7.15
CA THR A 99 -18.18 -13.18 6.36
C THR A 99 -17.72 -12.15 5.33
N ASN A 100 -18.66 -11.47 4.66
CA ASN A 100 -18.33 -10.41 3.73
C ASN A 100 -17.65 -9.23 4.42
N ALA A 101 -18.09 -8.85 5.62
CA ALA A 101 -17.43 -7.80 6.41
C ALA A 101 -15.98 -8.19 6.75
N PHE A 102 -15.75 -9.42 7.23
CA PHE A 102 -14.39 -9.90 7.53
C PHE A 102 -13.49 -9.99 6.29
N LEU A 103 -14.04 -10.32 5.11
CA LEU A 103 -13.27 -10.33 3.87
C LEU A 103 -12.83 -8.92 3.47
N LEU A 104 -13.66 -7.91 3.69
CA LEU A 104 -13.30 -6.52 3.44
C LEU A 104 -12.21 -6.04 4.40
N GLU A 105 -12.33 -6.32 5.70
CA GLU A 105 -11.31 -5.99 6.71
C GLU A 105 -9.98 -6.70 6.41
N LEU A 106 -10.01 -7.97 6.01
CA LEU A 106 -8.82 -8.73 5.65
C LEU A 106 -8.10 -8.11 4.45
N ALA A 107 -8.84 -7.67 3.43
CA ALA A 107 -8.26 -6.99 2.27
C ALA A 107 -7.59 -5.66 2.65
N GLU A 108 -8.23 -4.88 3.54
CA GLU A 108 -7.65 -3.64 4.06
C GLU A 108 -6.36 -3.90 4.85
N PHE A 109 -6.37 -4.87 5.77
CA PHE A 109 -5.18 -5.22 6.53
C PHE A 109 -4.05 -5.77 5.66
N GLN A 110 -4.37 -6.53 4.60
CA GLN A 110 -3.37 -6.98 3.64
C GLN A 110 -2.73 -5.82 2.88
N ASP A 111 -3.51 -4.84 2.42
CA ASP A 111 -2.96 -3.65 1.76
C ASP A 111 -2.04 -2.86 2.71
N VAL A 112 -2.45 -2.67 3.97
CA VAL A 112 -1.60 -2.02 4.98
C VAL A 112 -0.32 -2.83 5.22
N LEU A 113 -0.42 -4.15 5.37
CA LEU A 113 0.73 -5.01 5.62
C LEU A 113 1.74 -4.93 4.48
N THR A 114 1.30 -5.02 3.22
CA THR A 114 2.20 -4.94 2.06
C THR A 114 2.95 -3.60 1.99
N LYS A 115 2.29 -2.49 2.35
CA LYS A 115 2.94 -1.17 2.45
C LYS A 115 3.97 -1.12 3.56
N GLN A 116 3.67 -1.69 4.72
CA GLN A 116 4.60 -1.75 5.85
C GLN A 116 5.79 -2.66 5.56
N ASP A 117 5.59 -3.81 4.92
CA ASP A 117 6.67 -4.72 4.54
C ASP A 117 7.64 -4.08 3.53
N ALA A 118 7.11 -3.33 2.55
CA ALA A 118 7.95 -2.57 1.63
C ALA A 118 8.80 -1.50 2.35
N LEU A 119 8.20 -0.80 3.32
CA LEU A 119 8.90 0.19 4.13
C LEU A 119 9.97 -0.46 5.02
N LEU A 120 9.64 -1.58 5.66
CA LEU A 120 10.55 -2.36 6.49
C LEU A 120 11.76 -2.84 5.68
N SER A 121 11.52 -3.39 4.48
CA SER A 121 12.59 -3.83 3.58
C SER A 121 13.55 -2.69 3.23
N ASN A 122 13.02 -1.51 2.90
CA ASN A 122 13.83 -0.32 2.66
C ASN A 122 14.65 0.10 3.90
N LEU A 123 14.04 0.07 5.08
CA LEU A 123 14.72 0.39 6.34
C LEU A 123 15.81 -0.62 6.69
N GLU A 124 15.62 -1.91 6.40
CA GLU A 124 16.63 -2.95 6.62
C GLU A 124 17.85 -2.75 5.72
N ILE A 125 17.62 -2.40 4.44
CA ILE A 125 18.69 -2.04 3.51
C ILE A 125 19.45 -0.84 4.07
N LEU A 126 18.76 0.23 4.46
CA LEU A 126 19.39 1.42 5.03
C LEU A 126 20.16 1.10 6.31
N LYS A 127 19.58 0.31 7.22
CA LYS A 127 20.26 -0.13 8.46
C LYS A 127 21.56 -0.88 8.16
N LYS A 128 21.56 -1.75 7.16
CA LYS A 128 22.76 -2.48 6.73
C LYS A 128 23.77 -1.54 6.07
N SER A 129 23.32 -0.66 5.17
CA SER A 129 24.17 0.32 4.49
C SER A 129 24.79 1.34 5.43
N PHE A 130 24.11 1.77 6.49
CA PHE A 130 24.66 2.69 7.50
C PHE A 130 25.30 1.98 8.70
N SER A 131 25.39 0.65 8.67
CA SER A 131 26.14 -0.10 9.68
C SER A 131 27.65 0.16 9.58
N THR A 132 28.39 -0.27 10.60
CA THR A 132 29.86 -0.17 10.66
C THR A 132 30.52 -0.76 9.42
N ASN A 133 29.94 -1.83 8.85
CA ASN A 133 30.49 -2.57 7.71
C ASN A 133 29.93 -2.10 6.34
N GLY A 134 29.12 -1.04 6.32
CA GLY A 134 28.49 -0.52 5.10
C GLY A 134 29.24 0.67 4.51
N LEU A 135 28.51 1.76 4.28
CA LEU A 135 28.99 3.03 3.73
C LEU A 135 30.09 3.67 4.57
N LEU A 136 30.05 3.49 5.89
CA LEU A 136 31.09 4.03 6.77
C LEU A 136 32.44 3.35 6.52
N ALA A 137 32.46 2.01 6.50
CA ALA A 137 33.66 1.24 6.14
C ALA A 137 34.15 1.60 4.74
N TYR A 138 33.26 1.64 3.75
CA TYR A 138 33.62 2.01 2.38
C TYR A 138 34.26 3.40 2.30
N LYS A 139 33.71 4.39 3.03
CA LYS A 139 34.27 5.74 3.06
C LYS A 139 35.62 5.80 3.76
N ILE A 140 35.80 5.07 4.86
CA ILE A 140 37.10 4.96 5.54
C ILE A 140 38.12 4.31 4.61
N GLU A 141 37.77 3.22 3.94
CA GLU A 141 38.66 2.52 3.01
C GLU A 141 39.13 3.43 1.87
N ASN A 142 38.22 4.20 1.25
CA ASN A 142 38.61 5.18 0.23
C ASN A 142 39.52 6.27 0.78
N LEU A 143 39.21 6.81 1.97
CA LEU A 143 40.05 7.84 2.60
C LEU A 143 41.44 7.32 2.99
N VAL A 144 41.55 6.05 3.39
CA VAL A 144 42.83 5.41 3.68
C VAL A 144 43.67 5.27 2.42
N LYS A 145 43.07 4.89 1.29
CA LYS A 145 43.76 4.84 -0.02
C LYS A 145 44.20 6.22 -0.49
N GLU A 146 43.35 7.24 -0.35
CA GLU A 146 43.73 8.62 -0.66
C GLU A 146 44.88 9.11 0.24
N LEU A 147 44.86 8.75 1.53
CA LEU A 147 45.96 9.07 2.45
C LEU A 147 47.26 8.37 2.05
N GLU A 148 47.18 7.11 1.64
CA GLU A 148 48.32 6.32 1.17
C GLU A 148 48.99 6.95 -0.04
N GLU A 149 48.21 7.31 -1.06
CA GLU A 149 48.72 7.97 -2.28
C GLU A 149 49.38 9.31 -1.95
N LEU A 150 48.76 10.14 -1.10
CA LEU A 150 49.33 11.42 -0.67
C LEU A 150 50.60 11.24 0.15
N ALA A 151 50.60 10.34 1.13
CA ALA A 151 51.75 10.06 1.98
C ALA A 151 52.94 9.56 1.16
N ASN A 152 52.70 8.66 0.21
CA ASN A 152 53.73 8.15 -0.70
C ASN A 152 54.27 9.21 -1.67
N THR A 153 53.43 10.16 -2.10
CA THR A 153 53.89 11.28 -2.94
C THR A 153 54.95 12.11 -2.18
N TYR A 154 54.66 12.51 -0.93
CA TYR A 154 55.62 13.26 -0.12
C TYR A 154 56.81 12.43 0.33
N LEU A 155 56.59 11.15 0.66
CA LEU A 155 57.65 10.26 1.09
C LEU A 155 58.63 10.00 -0.06
N ALA A 156 58.15 9.85 -1.29
CA ALA A 156 59.00 9.70 -2.45
C ALA A 156 59.93 10.91 -2.64
N GLU A 157 59.42 12.14 -2.49
CA GLU A 157 60.23 13.35 -2.55
C GLU A 157 61.27 13.41 -1.41
N LEU A 158 60.84 13.12 -0.18
CA LEU A 158 61.71 13.17 1.00
C LEU A 158 62.75 12.04 1.07
N SER A 159 62.50 10.89 0.41
CA SER A 159 63.33 9.69 0.49
C SER A 159 63.93 9.20 -0.83
N ASP A 160 63.85 10.01 -1.90
CA ASP A 160 64.30 9.64 -3.25
C ASP A 160 63.63 8.36 -3.78
N GLY A 161 62.39 8.09 -3.34
CA GLY A 161 61.61 6.93 -3.76
C GLY A 161 62.04 5.58 -3.15
N ARG A 162 62.96 5.57 -2.17
CA ARG A 162 63.40 4.34 -1.49
C ARG A 162 62.30 3.71 -0.63
N PHE A 163 61.52 4.54 0.06
CA PHE A 163 60.48 4.07 0.98
C PHE A 163 59.08 4.24 0.39
N THR A 164 58.25 3.23 0.62
CA THR A 164 56.81 3.23 0.36
C THR A 164 56.06 2.87 1.64
N LEU A 165 54.92 3.52 1.86
CA LEU A 165 54.01 3.29 2.97
C LEU A 165 52.77 2.56 2.47
N GLU A 166 52.36 1.52 3.19
CA GLU A 166 51.10 0.81 2.96
C GLU A 166 50.25 0.87 4.23
N PHE A 167 48.99 1.27 4.07
CA PHE A 167 48.02 1.33 5.16
C PHE A 167 47.10 0.10 5.13
N VAL A 168 47.34 -0.83 6.06
CA VAL A 168 46.57 -2.07 6.15
C VAL A 168 45.52 -1.96 7.26
N VAL A 169 44.25 -1.93 6.86
CA VAL A 169 43.12 -1.99 7.80
C VAL A 169 42.87 -3.44 8.21
N SER A 170 43.10 -3.77 9.48
CA SER A 170 42.85 -5.10 10.04
C SER A 170 42.11 -4.99 11.37
N ASN A 171 41.00 -5.70 11.53
CA ASN A 171 40.14 -5.68 12.73
C ASN A 171 39.78 -4.26 13.20
N ASP A 172 39.33 -3.40 12.28
CA ASP A 172 39.02 -1.98 12.51
C ASP A 172 40.19 -1.12 12.99
N LYS A 173 41.42 -1.63 12.93
CA LYS A 173 42.65 -0.89 13.25
C LYS A 173 43.43 -0.58 11.97
N LEU A 174 43.88 0.67 11.87
CA LEU A 174 44.80 1.11 10.84
C LEU A 174 46.22 0.72 11.26
N ASN A 175 46.82 -0.23 10.55
CA ASN A 175 48.23 -0.59 10.72
C ASN A 175 49.03 0.02 9.58
N VAL A 176 50.29 0.35 9.86
CA VAL A 176 51.21 0.93 8.88
C VAL A 176 52.32 -0.06 8.63
N GLN A 177 52.61 -0.32 7.36
CA GLN A 177 53.77 -1.08 6.92
C GLN A 177 54.64 -0.17 6.06
N VAL A 178 55.95 -0.33 6.18
CA VAL A 178 56.92 0.41 5.35
C VAL A 178 57.63 -0.61 4.49
N GLU A 179 57.72 -0.34 3.20
CA GLU A 179 58.52 -1.09 2.26
C GLU A 179 59.79 -0.29 1.92
N ASP A 180 60.93 -0.99 1.95
CA ASP A 180 62.26 -0.47 1.64
C ASP A 180 62.82 -1.31 0.48
N ASP A 181 62.96 -0.71 -0.71
CA ASP A 181 63.46 -1.38 -1.94
C ASP A 181 62.81 -2.76 -2.22
N GLY A 182 61.50 -2.88 -2.04
CA GLY A 182 60.77 -4.13 -2.30
C GLY A 182 60.61 -5.07 -1.11
N LYS A 183 61.08 -4.70 0.08
CA LYS A 183 60.98 -5.52 1.30
C LYS A 183 60.17 -4.82 2.38
N ILE A 184 59.21 -5.54 2.94
CA ILE A 184 58.42 -5.06 4.08
C ILE A 184 59.30 -5.06 5.34
N VAL A 185 59.37 -3.90 5.98
CA VAL A 185 60.11 -3.64 7.22
C VAL A 185 59.14 -3.04 8.24
N ASP A 186 59.32 -3.40 9.52
CA ASP A 186 58.57 -2.75 10.60
C ASP A 186 59.01 -1.29 10.73
N ILE A 187 58.06 -0.36 10.88
CA ILE A 187 58.33 1.07 11.09
C ILE A 187 59.27 1.31 12.27
N LEU A 188 59.22 0.43 13.29
CA LEU A 188 60.08 0.51 14.47
C LEU A 188 61.55 0.16 14.20
N ALA A 189 61.85 -0.49 13.08
CA ALA A 189 63.22 -0.85 12.69
C ALA A 189 63.93 0.25 11.88
N LEU A 190 63.22 1.31 11.49
CA LEU A 190 63.80 2.46 10.79
C LEU A 190 64.73 3.26 11.71
N SER A 191 65.76 3.89 11.12
CA SER A 191 66.58 4.85 11.84
C SER A 191 65.75 6.08 12.26
N SER A 192 66.22 6.83 13.25
CA SER A 192 65.51 8.03 13.72
C SER A 192 65.27 9.06 12.62
N GLY A 193 66.22 9.23 11.69
CA GLY A 193 66.07 10.15 10.55
C GLY A 193 65.09 9.64 9.49
N GLU A 194 65.11 8.33 9.20
CA GLU A 194 64.15 7.72 8.26
C GLU A 194 62.72 7.77 8.82
N LEU A 195 62.57 7.43 10.11
CA LEU A 195 61.29 7.54 10.82
C LEU A 195 60.79 8.99 10.86
N ALA A 196 61.68 9.97 11.02
CA ALA A 196 61.32 11.39 10.94
C ALA A 196 60.80 11.77 9.53
N ARG A 197 61.45 11.30 8.45
CA ARG A 197 60.98 11.51 7.07
C ARG A 197 59.59 10.89 6.83
N VAL A 198 59.40 9.64 7.24
CA VAL A 198 58.12 8.91 7.16
C VAL A 198 57.01 9.65 7.91
N ASN A 199 57.27 10.06 9.16
CA ASN A 199 56.31 10.82 9.96
C ASN A 199 55.97 12.17 9.34
N THR A 200 56.97 12.88 8.81
CA THR A 200 56.76 14.20 8.22
C THR A 200 55.94 14.13 6.94
N ALA A 201 56.25 13.18 6.05
CA ALA A 201 55.44 12.89 4.86
C ALA A 201 53.97 12.59 5.23
N THR A 202 53.78 11.72 6.21
CA THR A 202 52.46 11.32 6.69
C THR A 202 51.70 12.49 7.31
N LEU A 203 52.36 13.34 8.11
CA LEU A 203 51.73 14.53 8.70
C LEU A 203 51.28 15.55 7.64
N ILE A 204 52.10 15.80 6.62
CA ILE A 204 51.75 16.68 5.50
C ILE A 204 50.56 16.10 4.73
N ALA A 205 50.56 14.79 4.45
CA ALA A 205 49.47 14.10 3.78
C ALA A 205 48.15 14.18 4.58
N ILE A 206 48.18 13.85 5.87
CA ILE A 206 47.02 13.99 6.77
C ILE A 206 46.53 15.43 6.77
N ARG A 207 47.45 16.41 6.81
CA ARG A 207 47.09 17.82 6.81
C ARG A 207 46.37 18.23 5.54
N LYS A 208 46.89 17.83 4.38
CA LYS A 208 46.30 18.13 3.07
C LYS A 208 44.93 17.50 2.92
N LEU A 209 44.80 16.24 3.35
CA LEU A 209 43.53 15.50 3.35
C LEU A 209 42.50 16.13 4.31
N MET A 210 42.91 16.57 5.51
CA MET A 210 42.02 17.30 6.41
C MET A 210 41.57 18.64 5.81
N SER A 211 42.46 19.33 5.09
CA SER A 211 42.15 20.59 4.41
C SER A 211 41.14 20.40 3.27
N SER A 212 41.25 19.31 2.50
CA SER A 212 40.34 19.01 1.39
C SER A 212 38.93 18.61 1.85
N ILE A 213 38.81 17.95 3.01
CA ILE A 213 37.53 17.49 3.56
C ILE A 213 36.83 18.57 4.39
N SER A 214 37.59 19.43 5.06
CA SER A 214 37.06 20.46 5.95
C SER A 214 36.50 21.65 5.19
N LYS A 215 35.25 22.05 5.50
CA LYS A 215 34.70 23.36 5.08
C LYS A 215 35.47 24.54 5.70
N SER A 216 36.12 24.33 6.85
CA SER A 216 36.95 25.35 7.50
C SER A 216 38.38 25.28 6.95
N ARG A 217 38.84 26.39 6.36
CA ARG A 217 40.18 26.52 5.78
C ARG A 217 41.20 26.89 6.86
N LEU A 218 41.30 26.10 7.93
CA LEU A 218 42.45 26.24 8.82
C LEU A 218 43.66 25.75 8.03
N ASN A 219 44.55 26.67 7.69
CA ASN A 219 45.68 26.42 6.81
C ASN A 219 47.02 26.65 7.54
N ILE A 220 47.20 26.03 8.71
CA ILE A 220 48.33 26.25 9.61
C ILE A 220 48.94 24.91 10.02
N LEU A 221 50.24 24.74 9.81
CA LEU A 221 51.02 23.57 10.23
C LEU A 221 52.09 24.01 11.24
N PHE A 222 52.17 23.35 12.39
CA PHE A 222 53.25 23.54 13.36
C PHE A 222 54.13 22.30 13.35
N LEU A 223 55.43 22.48 13.12
CA LEU A 223 56.45 21.45 13.21
C LEU A 223 57.39 21.80 14.35
N ASP A 224 57.33 21.05 15.45
CA ASP A 224 58.16 21.25 16.62
C ASP A 224 59.32 20.26 16.61
N GLU A 225 60.56 20.76 16.60
CA GLU A 225 61.83 20.00 16.60
C GLU A 225 62.01 18.95 15.48
N VAL A 226 61.12 18.88 14.49
CA VAL A 226 61.16 17.88 13.40
C VAL A 226 62.48 17.96 12.60
N ILE A 227 63.03 19.17 12.45
CA ILE A 227 64.27 19.44 11.70
C ILE A 227 65.52 18.89 12.41
N ALA A 228 65.49 18.77 13.74
CA ALA A 228 66.66 18.38 14.52
C ALA A 228 67.11 16.94 14.21
N VAL A 229 66.17 16.07 13.85
CA VAL A 229 66.39 14.64 13.58
C VAL A 229 66.76 14.35 12.12
N LEU A 230 66.54 15.32 11.21
CA LEU A 230 66.84 15.20 9.79
C LEU A 230 68.30 15.54 9.50
N ASP A 231 68.86 14.87 8.49
CA ASP A 231 70.15 15.19 7.87
C ASP A 231 70.03 16.45 6.99
N ASP A 232 71.15 17.08 6.63
CA ASP A 232 71.14 18.35 5.87
C ASP A 232 70.36 18.23 4.55
N THR A 233 70.47 17.09 3.86
CA THR A 233 69.68 16.78 2.67
C THR A 233 68.17 16.70 2.95
N GLY A 234 67.77 16.01 4.03
CA GLY A 234 66.36 15.91 4.41
C GLY A 234 65.77 17.25 4.86
N ARG A 235 66.58 18.13 5.46
CA ARG A 235 66.17 19.49 5.83
C ARG A 235 65.90 20.35 4.59
N GLU A 236 66.78 20.33 3.60
CA GLU A 236 66.60 21.09 2.36
C GLU A 236 65.31 20.64 1.63
N LYS A 237 65.15 19.33 1.44
CA LYS A 237 63.97 18.75 0.79
C LYS A 237 62.68 19.07 1.53
N LEU A 238 62.69 19.03 2.87
CA LEU A 238 61.53 19.39 3.65
C LEU A 238 61.09 20.84 3.38
N VAL A 239 62.05 21.77 3.28
CA VAL A 239 61.73 23.17 2.96
C VAL A 239 61.16 23.29 1.56
N GLU A 240 61.75 22.62 0.57
CA GLU A 240 61.24 22.63 -0.81
C GLU A 240 59.79 22.12 -0.90
N VAL A 241 59.51 20.98 -0.26
CA VAL A 241 58.16 20.40 -0.22
C VAL A 241 57.17 21.36 0.45
N LEU A 242 57.54 21.93 1.60
CA LEU A 242 56.66 22.84 2.34
C LEU A 242 56.40 24.16 1.60
N LEU A 243 57.35 24.66 0.81
CA LEU A 243 57.19 25.86 0.00
C LEU A 243 56.27 25.65 -1.21
N ASN A 244 56.18 24.42 -1.72
CA ASN A 244 55.28 24.07 -2.81
C ASN A 244 53.82 23.90 -2.35
N GLU A 245 53.59 23.77 -1.04
CA GLU A 245 52.25 23.64 -0.48
C GLU A 245 51.67 25.00 -0.10
N ASP A 246 50.38 25.18 -0.34
CA ASP A 246 49.61 26.30 0.17
C ASP A 246 49.28 26.05 1.67
N LEU A 247 50.30 26.02 2.53
CA LEU A 247 50.20 25.82 4.00
C LEU A 247 50.97 26.92 4.73
N ASN A 248 50.36 27.58 5.72
CA ASN A 248 51.10 28.46 6.63
C ASN A 248 51.86 27.62 7.64
N THR A 249 53.10 27.27 7.30
CA THR A 249 53.93 26.38 8.12
C THR A 249 54.83 27.18 9.06
N TYR A 250 54.80 26.80 10.34
CA TYR A 250 55.67 27.33 11.38
C TYR A 250 56.58 26.22 11.86
N ILE A 251 57.88 26.44 11.79
CA ILE A 251 58.88 25.46 12.21
C ILE A 251 59.63 25.99 13.41
N VAL A 252 59.63 25.22 14.50
CA VAL A 252 60.36 25.52 15.72
C VAL A 252 61.61 24.64 15.73
N SER A 253 62.78 25.27 15.76
CA SER A 253 64.06 24.53 15.79
C SER A 253 65.13 25.30 16.57
N HIS A 254 66.09 24.56 17.11
CA HIS A 254 67.25 25.11 17.80
C HIS A 254 68.42 25.30 16.84
N GLY A 255 68.84 26.55 16.62
CA GLY A 255 70.10 26.85 15.94
C GLY A 255 70.14 26.52 14.44
N TRP A 256 68.99 26.25 13.82
CA TRP A 256 68.89 26.04 12.38
C TRP A 256 68.10 27.17 11.73
N THR A 257 68.57 27.62 10.57
CA THR A 257 67.95 28.69 9.78
C THR A 257 68.10 28.36 8.31
N HIS A 258 67.10 28.73 7.50
CA HIS A 258 67.12 28.54 6.06
C HIS A 258 67.00 29.88 5.33
N PRO A 259 67.75 30.14 4.25
CA PRO A 259 67.65 31.39 3.48
C PRO A 259 66.25 31.68 2.91
N LEU A 260 65.46 30.64 2.65
CA LEU A 260 64.10 30.76 2.09
C LEU A 260 63.01 30.98 3.15
N LEU A 261 63.33 30.97 4.45
CA LEU A 261 62.35 31.08 5.52
C LEU A 261 62.48 32.41 6.27
N ASP A 262 61.34 33.01 6.66
CA ASP A 262 61.35 34.15 7.59
C ASP A 262 61.76 33.67 8.99
N LYS A 263 62.74 34.33 9.59
CA LYS A 263 63.26 34.00 10.92
C LYS A 263 62.58 34.87 11.96
N LYS A 264 62.08 34.24 13.03
CA LYS A 264 61.73 34.91 14.29
C LYS A 264 62.55 34.27 15.40
N GLU A 265 63.29 35.08 16.14
CA GLU A 265 64.23 34.58 17.15
C GLU A 265 63.67 34.79 18.55
N VAL A 266 63.78 33.75 19.39
CA VAL A 266 63.41 33.84 20.81
C VAL A 266 64.67 34.07 21.62
N VAL A 267 64.78 35.25 22.23
CA VAL A 267 65.92 35.66 23.05
C VAL A 267 65.53 35.72 24.52
N LYS A 268 66.40 35.25 25.41
CA LYS A 268 66.17 35.27 26.86
C LYS A 268 66.91 36.44 27.50
N LYS A 269 66.18 37.45 27.97
CA LYS A 269 66.74 38.62 28.68
C LYS A 269 66.22 38.65 30.11
N GLU A 270 67.12 38.69 31.09
CA GLU A 270 66.76 38.70 32.52
C GLU A 270 65.82 37.55 32.91
N ASN A 271 66.08 36.36 32.36
CA ASN A 271 65.25 35.16 32.56
C ASN A 271 63.83 35.22 31.98
N ILE A 272 63.51 36.23 31.16
CA ILE A 272 62.24 36.42 30.46
C ILE A 272 62.45 36.23 28.95
N SER A 273 61.62 35.38 28.32
CA SER A 273 61.65 35.16 26.86
C SER A 273 61.03 36.35 26.12
N ARG A 274 61.70 36.81 25.06
CA ARG A 274 61.24 37.88 24.14
C ARG A 274 61.41 37.43 22.69
N LEU A 275 60.57 37.95 21.80
CA LEU A 275 60.67 37.75 20.35
C LEU A 275 61.45 38.93 19.73
N GLU A 276 62.43 38.63 18.88
CA GLU A 276 63.12 39.56 17.97
C GLU A 276 62.85 39.18 16.51
#